data_AF-A0A8J5RXT9-F1
#
_entry.id   AF-A0A8J5RXT9-F1
#
_cell.length_a   1.000
_cell.length_b   1.000
_cell.length_c   1.000
_cell.angle_alpha   90.00
_cell.angle_beta   90.00
_cell.angle_gamma   90.00
#
_symmetry.space_group_name_H-M   'P 1'
#
loop_
_entity.id
_entity.type
_entity.pdbx_description
1 polymer ?
#
loop_
_entity_poly.entity_id
_entity_poly.type
_entity_poly.pdbx_seq_one_letter_code
_entity_poly.pdbx_strand_id
1 'polypeptide(L)'
;MDDFASSSSTDAVAAAAGAAAASSSDPSHGWQKVSYPKRHRKQAPSAAPDLAVANGGHKANVFEAVEKQSQMRHRALQAARDAADPDARIAAATAAYSDDEDSDEAPVALPEGEVKKPKVKKPKKPKVTVAEAAALIDAENLSAHLAEISESYENQQDIQLMRFADYFGRAFASVSAAQFPWAKMFKESLVSKMVDIPLCHIPEPVRNTASDWISQRSPDALGDFVLWCIDSVMSELSGQAVGTKGSKKAAQQTPRAQVAIFVVLAMTLRKKPEVLANLLPKILGNNKYLGQEKLPIIVWVIGQASQGDLVTGMLFWAHFLFPTLCAKSTGNPQSRDLVLQLLERIFSVPKARAILLNGAVRKGERLVPPVTFDLFMRAAFPVSSARVKATERFEAAYPTIKELALAGPPGSKTVKQASHHFLPLCAKAMQENNAELAREAADVFIWCLVQNPESYKHWERLHPENIEASVAVLSKIATNWSELSPKLSAESLKATLKNLKAKNEAALEAATDPGKQASIKAADKYCKEILGRLSRVSTCLKGSLLVIAIAVAAGFAFSPDLEIPSDWDKLQAMVSSHLSF
;
A
#
# COMPACT_ATOMS: atom_id res chain seq x y z
N MET A 1 66.40 5.10 30.69
CA MET A 1 65.62 5.82 31.71
C MET A 1 64.58 6.62 30.98
N ASP A 2 63.48 5.91 30.71
CA ASP A 2 62.09 6.31 30.84
C ASP A 2 61.60 7.61 30.19
N ASP A 3 60.84 7.36 29.13
CA ASP A 3 59.41 7.63 28.99
C ASP A 3 58.84 8.93 28.41
N PHE A 4 57.85 8.61 27.58
CA PHE A 4 56.92 9.33 26.71
C PHE A 4 55.84 10.17 27.41
N ALA A 5 55.11 10.89 26.54
CA ALA A 5 53.68 11.29 26.60
C ALA A 5 53.41 12.71 27.13
N SER A 6 53.02 13.69 26.29
CA SER A 6 51.79 13.92 25.49
C SER A 6 50.68 14.68 26.23
N SER A 7 50.49 15.93 25.81
CA SER A 7 49.27 16.76 25.66
C SER A 7 47.94 16.36 26.33
N SER A 8 47.29 17.32 27.02
CA SER A 8 46.09 18.06 26.53
C SER A 8 45.43 18.92 27.64
N SER A 9 45.08 20.17 27.32
CA SER A 9 44.25 21.10 28.11
C SER A 9 43.69 22.17 27.15
N THR A 10 42.39 22.18 26.82
CA THR A 10 41.26 22.96 27.43
C THR A 10 41.32 24.49 27.30
N ASP A 11 40.22 25.02 26.74
CA ASP A 11 39.47 26.25 27.06
C ASP A 11 39.65 27.60 26.34
N ALA A 12 38.46 28.22 26.13
CA ALA A 12 38.05 29.63 25.97
C ALA A 12 37.31 29.88 24.62
N VAL A 13 36.00 30.11 24.51
CA VAL A 13 35.05 31.06 25.14
C VAL A 13 35.53 32.52 25.18
N ALA A 14 34.96 33.33 24.28
CA ALA A 14 34.65 34.74 24.53
C ALA A 14 33.47 35.18 23.65
N ALA A 15 32.48 35.79 24.30
CA ALA A 15 31.23 36.31 23.77
C ALA A 15 31.15 37.83 23.98
N ALA A 16 30.36 38.53 23.16
CA ALA A 16 29.61 39.75 23.47
C ALA A 16 28.69 40.07 22.26
N ALA A 17 27.35 39.94 22.33
CA ALA A 17 26.35 40.81 22.99
C ALA A 17 26.12 42.15 22.23
N GLY A 18 24.90 42.66 21.97
CA GLY A 18 23.54 42.29 22.43
C GLY A 18 22.45 42.96 21.57
N ALA A 19 21.21 42.45 21.66
CA ALA A 19 20.01 43.11 22.26
C ALA A 19 19.23 44.02 21.28
N ALA A 20 17.90 44.17 21.26
CA ALA A 20 16.72 43.51 21.83
C ALA A 20 15.46 44.19 21.20
N ALA A 21 14.28 43.59 21.44
CA ALA A 21 12.90 44.11 21.30
C ALA A 21 12.28 44.13 19.89
N ALA A 22 10.96 44.03 19.67
CA ALA A 22 9.78 43.46 20.34
C ALA A 22 8.59 43.61 19.35
N SER A 23 7.61 42.69 19.37
CA SER A 23 6.21 42.78 18.91
C SER A 23 5.83 43.54 17.61
N SER A 24 5.15 42.87 16.67
CA SER A 24 3.70 43.04 16.39
C SER A 24 3.26 42.60 14.98
N SER A 25 2.03 42.04 14.93
CA SER A 25 1.00 42.18 13.88
C SER A 25 1.23 41.65 12.45
N ASP A 26 0.41 40.67 12.07
CA ASP A 26 -0.09 40.41 10.71
C ASP A 26 -0.67 41.70 10.10
N PRO A 27 -0.48 41.94 8.78
CA PRO A 27 -1.68 42.04 7.95
C PRO A 27 -1.54 41.46 6.52
N SER A 28 -2.56 40.69 6.16
CA SER A 28 -3.37 40.83 4.93
C SER A 28 -2.81 40.36 3.57
N HIS A 29 -3.39 39.25 3.10
CA HIS A 29 -4.13 39.11 1.84
C HIS A 29 -3.75 40.04 0.66
N GLY A 30 -3.05 39.46 -0.34
CA GLY A 30 -2.92 40.02 -1.68
C GLY A 30 -3.27 38.99 -2.76
N TRP A 31 -4.55 38.69 -2.97
CA TRP A 31 -5.01 37.99 -4.18
C TRP A 31 -5.08 38.99 -5.35
N GLN A 32 -4.21 38.83 -6.35
CA GLN A 32 -4.36 39.56 -7.62
C GLN A 32 -5.44 38.90 -8.49
N LYS A 33 -6.53 39.64 -8.70
CA LYS A 33 -7.67 39.28 -9.54
C LYS A 33 -7.35 39.64 -11.00
N VAL A 34 -6.99 38.66 -11.84
CA VAL A 34 -6.86 38.88 -13.29
C VAL A 34 -8.24 38.69 -13.93
N SER A 35 -8.87 39.80 -14.32
CA SER A 35 -10.13 39.82 -15.06
C SER A 35 -9.85 40.00 -16.55
N TYR A 36 -10.31 39.07 -17.39
CA TYR A 36 -10.34 39.24 -18.84
C TYR A 36 -11.69 39.83 -19.27
N PRO A 37 -11.72 40.93 -20.05
CA PRO A 37 -12.97 41.43 -20.61
C PRO A 37 -13.49 40.52 -21.72
N LYS A 38 -14.77 40.13 -21.61
CA LYS A 38 -15.55 39.42 -22.64
C LYS A 38 -15.52 40.19 -23.95
N ARG A 39 -15.02 39.56 -25.02
CA ARG A 39 -15.15 40.09 -26.39
C ARG A 39 -15.99 39.12 -27.23
N HIS A 40 -17.24 39.52 -27.48
CA HIS A 40 -18.04 38.98 -28.58
C HIS A 40 -17.32 39.25 -29.90
N ARG A 41 -17.16 38.23 -30.75
CA ARG A 41 -16.90 38.49 -32.17
C ARG A 41 -17.47 37.40 -33.08
N LYS A 42 -18.42 37.82 -33.91
CA LYS A 42 -18.93 37.17 -35.11
C LYS A 42 -17.77 36.88 -36.08
N GLN A 43 -17.82 35.72 -36.73
CA GLN A 43 -16.94 35.34 -37.85
C GLN A 43 -17.28 36.12 -39.12
N ALA A 44 -16.24 36.61 -39.81
CA ALA A 44 -16.12 36.72 -41.28
C ALA A 44 -14.65 37.09 -41.63
N PRO A 45 -14.15 36.75 -42.84
CA PRO A 45 -12.80 36.23 -43.02
C PRO A 45 -11.84 37.24 -43.66
N SER A 46 -10.53 37.09 -43.43
CA SER A 46 -9.52 37.56 -44.39
C SER A 46 -8.22 36.77 -44.33
N ALA A 47 -7.74 36.47 -45.54
CA ALA A 47 -6.52 35.83 -45.99
C ALA A 47 -5.26 35.99 -45.12
N ALA A 48 -4.48 34.90 -45.06
CA ALA A 48 -3.07 34.91 -44.70
C ALA A 48 -2.21 35.08 -45.97
N PRO A 49 -1.06 35.79 -45.88
CA PRO A 49 -0.09 35.83 -46.97
C PRO A 49 0.83 34.60 -46.95
N ASP A 50 1.08 34.08 -48.15
CA ASP A 50 2.02 33.02 -48.49
C ASP A 50 3.48 33.44 -48.27
N LEU A 51 4.30 32.54 -47.72
CA LEU A 51 5.71 32.38 -48.09
C LEU A 51 6.13 30.90 -48.02
N ALA A 52 6.20 30.31 -49.22
CA ALA A 52 6.97 29.16 -49.73
C ALA A 52 8.38 28.96 -49.12
N VAL A 53 9.08 27.81 -49.13
CA VAL A 53 8.96 26.45 -49.70
C VAL A 53 10.16 25.63 -49.14
N ALA A 54 10.02 24.30 -48.94
CA ALA A 54 10.92 23.25 -49.48
C ALA A 54 10.89 21.91 -48.71
N ASN A 55 10.83 20.83 -49.50
CA ASN A 55 11.12 19.41 -49.24
C ASN A 55 10.08 18.51 -48.54
N GLY A 56 9.25 17.88 -49.38
CA GLY A 56 9.32 16.43 -49.64
C GLY A 56 9.12 15.48 -48.46
N GLY A 57 7.87 15.12 -48.19
CA GLY A 57 7.50 13.96 -47.37
C GLY A 57 6.00 13.97 -47.08
N HIS A 58 5.28 12.92 -47.52
CA HIS A 58 3.86 12.70 -47.25
C HIS A 58 3.54 12.95 -45.76
N LYS A 59 2.88 14.07 -45.42
CA LYS A 59 2.26 14.25 -44.12
C LYS A 59 0.81 13.82 -44.21
N ALA A 60 0.54 12.56 -43.88
CA ALA A 60 -0.80 12.13 -43.54
C ALA A 60 -1.25 12.94 -42.30
N ASN A 61 -2.31 13.74 -42.44
CA ASN A 61 -2.91 14.45 -41.32
C ASN A 61 -3.53 13.42 -40.36
N VAL A 62 -2.79 13.09 -39.30
CA VAL A 62 -3.15 12.07 -38.29
C VAL A 62 -4.53 12.32 -37.64
N PHE A 63 -5.06 13.55 -37.75
CA PHE A 63 -6.36 13.94 -37.19
C PHE A 63 -7.52 13.94 -38.19
N GLU A 64 -7.27 13.73 -39.49
CA GLU A 64 -8.32 13.80 -40.52
C GLU A 64 -9.38 12.72 -40.35
N ALA A 65 -8.96 11.51 -39.93
CA ALA A 65 -9.88 10.42 -39.60
C ALA A 65 -10.74 10.73 -38.36
N VAL A 66 -10.18 11.42 -37.37
CA VAL A 66 -10.87 11.80 -36.12
C VAL A 66 -11.86 12.94 -36.37
N GLU A 67 -11.46 13.92 -37.17
CA GLU A 67 -12.31 15.05 -37.61
C GLU A 67 -13.51 14.54 -38.41
N LYS A 68 -13.28 13.62 -39.35
CA LYS A 68 -14.34 13.00 -40.16
C LYS A 68 -15.31 12.18 -39.31
N GLN A 69 -14.81 11.47 -38.30
CA GLN A 69 -15.65 10.71 -37.38
C GLN A 69 -16.47 11.62 -36.44
N SER A 70 -15.91 12.75 -36.00
CA SER A 70 -16.62 13.77 -35.23
C SER A 70 -17.78 14.36 -36.04
N GLN A 71 -17.52 14.74 -37.29
CA GLN A 71 -18.54 15.30 -38.20
C GLN A 71 -19.65 14.30 -38.52
N MET A 72 -19.32 13.01 -38.69
CA MET A 72 -20.32 11.95 -38.88
C MET A 72 -21.22 11.78 -37.64
N ARG A 73 -20.67 11.79 -36.42
CA ARG A 73 -21.46 11.74 -35.19
C ARG A 73 -22.36 12.97 -35.05
N HIS A 74 -21.86 14.14 -35.42
CA HIS A 74 -22.67 15.36 -35.34
C HIS A 74 -23.84 15.34 -36.32
N ARG A 75 -23.61 14.89 -37.57
CA ARG A 75 -24.70 14.66 -38.54
C ARG A 75 -25.70 13.60 -38.08
N ALA A 76 -25.22 12.50 -37.48
CA ALA A 76 -26.11 11.44 -36.98
C ALA A 76 -27.00 11.94 -35.83
N LEU A 77 -26.46 12.74 -34.92
CA LEU A 77 -27.24 13.36 -33.82
C LEU A 77 -28.24 14.39 -34.33
N GLN A 78 -27.90 15.12 -35.38
CA GLN A 78 -28.79 16.11 -35.98
C GLN A 78 -29.91 15.45 -36.79
N ALA A 79 -29.60 14.41 -37.58
CA ALA A 79 -30.60 13.60 -38.27
C ALA A 79 -31.54 12.86 -37.29
N ALA A 80 -31.03 12.36 -36.16
CA ALA A 80 -31.86 11.76 -35.11
C ALA A 80 -32.76 12.80 -34.40
N ARG A 81 -32.33 14.06 -34.33
CA ARG A 81 -33.11 15.17 -33.78
C ARG A 81 -34.22 15.61 -34.73
N ASP A 82 -33.98 15.54 -36.03
CA ASP A 82 -34.92 15.95 -37.08
C ASP A 82 -35.91 14.83 -37.45
N ALA A 83 -35.56 13.56 -37.18
CA ALA A 83 -36.44 12.40 -37.35
C ALA A 83 -37.42 12.15 -36.19
N ALA A 84 -37.35 12.95 -35.12
CA ALA A 84 -38.26 12.83 -33.97
C ALA A 84 -39.54 13.64 -34.20
N ASP A 85 -40.67 12.93 -34.25
CA ASP A 85 -42.03 13.47 -34.45
C ASP A 85 -42.33 14.64 -33.49
N PRO A 86 -42.70 15.83 -33.99
CA PRO A 86 -43.03 16.98 -33.15
C PRO A 86 -44.22 16.74 -32.19
N ASP A 87 -45.16 15.85 -32.51
CA ASP A 87 -46.32 15.59 -31.64
C ASP A 87 -45.95 14.73 -30.42
N ALA A 88 -44.92 13.89 -30.53
CA ALA A 88 -44.37 13.15 -29.39
C ALA A 88 -43.66 14.06 -28.37
N ARG A 89 -43.24 15.27 -28.78
CA ARG A 89 -42.60 16.25 -27.87
C ARG A 89 -43.61 17.00 -27.02
N ILE A 90 -44.82 17.25 -27.53
CA ILE A 90 -45.88 17.95 -26.79
C ILE A 90 -46.50 17.02 -25.76
N ALA A 91 -46.74 15.74 -26.10
CA ALA A 91 -47.25 14.74 -25.16
C ALA A 91 -46.31 14.46 -23.96
N ALA A 92 -44.99 14.52 -24.17
CA ALA A 92 -44.00 14.33 -23.11
C ALA A 92 -43.91 15.53 -22.14
N ALA A 93 -44.32 16.73 -22.58
CA ALA A 93 -44.32 17.93 -21.75
C ALA A 93 -45.61 18.08 -20.91
N THR A 94 -46.75 17.61 -21.42
CA THR A 94 -48.03 17.64 -20.68
C THR A 94 -48.21 16.48 -19.69
N ALA A 95 -47.60 15.30 -19.93
CA ALA A 95 -47.65 14.18 -18.97
C ALA A 95 -46.82 14.40 -17.68
N ALA A 96 -46.08 15.50 -17.59
CA ALA A 96 -45.29 15.86 -16.40
C ALA A 96 -46.08 16.69 -15.36
N TYR A 97 -47.35 17.03 -15.64
CA TYR A 97 -48.21 17.81 -14.74
C TYR A 97 -49.67 17.35 -14.84
N SER A 98 -50.02 16.20 -14.26
CA SER A 98 -51.34 15.97 -13.63
C SER A 98 -51.40 14.56 -13.03
N ASP A 99 -51.41 14.46 -11.71
CA ASP A 99 -52.29 13.51 -11.00
C ASP A 99 -52.33 13.90 -9.51
N ASP A 100 -53.37 14.64 -9.15
CA ASP A 100 -53.95 14.76 -7.81
C ASP A 100 -55.39 15.19 -8.10
N GLU A 101 -56.31 14.23 -8.21
CA GLU A 101 -57.74 14.50 -8.02
C GLU A 101 -58.23 13.70 -6.81
N ASP A 102 -58.64 14.45 -5.79
CA ASP A 102 -59.74 14.07 -4.91
C ASP A 102 -60.91 15.01 -5.22
N SER A 103 -62.10 14.45 -5.14
CA SER A 103 -63.40 14.85 -5.70
C SER A 103 -63.92 16.23 -5.27
N ASP A 104 -64.51 16.99 -6.22
CA ASP A 104 -65.95 17.36 -6.28
C ASP A 104 -66.27 18.70 -7.00
N GLU A 105 -67.38 18.62 -7.76
CA GLU A 105 -68.33 19.66 -8.19
C GLU A 105 -68.08 20.58 -9.40
N ALA A 106 -69.17 20.74 -10.16
CA ALA A 106 -69.33 21.41 -11.45
C ALA A 106 -69.38 22.95 -11.36
N PRO A 107 -69.21 23.69 -12.48
CA PRO A 107 -68.78 25.09 -12.45
C PRO A 107 -69.93 26.10 -12.64
N VAL A 108 -69.93 27.20 -11.87
CA VAL A 108 -70.58 28.46 -12.27
C VAL A 108 -69.79 29.69 -11.78
N ALA A 109 -69.37 30.51 -12.75
CA ALA A 109 -69.08 31.96 -12.80
C ALA A 109 -68.36 32.73 -11.65
N LEU A 110 -67.32 33.48 -12.06
CA LEU A 110 -66.60 34.60 -11.40
C LEU A 110 -67.55 35.76 -10.93
N PRO A 111 -67.17 36.73 -10.05
CA PRO A 111 -65.81 37.29 -9.86
C PRO A 111 -65.38 37.76 -8.44
N GLU A 112 -64.08 38.12 -8.36
CA GLU A 112 -63.41 39.12 -7.49
C GLU A 112 -63.47 39.06 -5.95
N GLY A 113 -62.26 39.05 -5.33
CA GLY A 113 -62.01 39.64 -4.02
C GLY A 113 -61.35 38.73 -2.98
N GLU A 114 -60.28 39.25 -2.38
CA GLU A 114 -59.79 38.99 -1.01
C GLU A 114 -58.67 37.96 -0.71
N VAL A 115 -57.49 38.57 -0.45
CA VAL A 115 -56.54 38.34 0.66
C VAL A 115 -55.97 36.92 0.91
N LYS A 116 -54.69 36.76 0.55
CA LYS A 116 -53.80 35.66 0.96
C LYS A 116 -53.75 35.50 2.49
N LYS A 117 -54.20 34.35 3.01
CA LYS A 117 -53.76 33.84 4.34
C LYS A 117 -52.33 33.27 4.24
N PRO A 118 -51.43 33.55 5.20
CA PRO A 118 -50.05 33.09 5.14
C PRO A 118 -49.96 31.57 5.42
N LYS A 119 -49.29 30.83 4.52
CA LYS A 119 -48.91 29.42 4.71
C LYS A 119 -48.04 29.30 5.97
N VAL A 120 -48.57 28.65 7.00
CA VAL A 120 -47.81 28.20 8.17
C VAL A 120 -46.68 27.28 7.69
N LYS A 121 -45.43 27.64 8.01
CA LYS A 121 -44.25 26.82 7.71
C LYS A 121 -44.36 25.52 8.51
N LYS A 122 -44.40 24.37 7.81
CA LYS A 122 -44.25 23.05 8.42
C LYS A 122 -43.02 23.05 9.35
N PRO A 123 -43.12 22.56 10.60
CA PRO A 123 -41.99 22.56 11.51
C PRO A 123 -40.84 21.73 10.90
N LYS A 124 -39.63 22.29 10.91
CA LYS A 124 -38.42 21.58 10.46
C LYS A 124 -38.27 20.32 11.31
N LYS A 125 -38.23 19.15 10.67
CA LYS A 125 -37.91 17.89 11.36
C LYS A 125 -36.61 18.07 12.17
N PRO A 126 -36.52 17.53 13.40
CA PRO A 126 -35.32 17.62 14.22
C PRO A 126 -34.10 17.12 13.44
N LYS A 127 -33.01 17.88 13.45
CA LYS A 127 -31.73 17.46 12.85
C LYS A 127 -31.03 16.55 13.85
N VAL A 128 -31.42 15.28 13.91
CA VAL A 128 -30.73 14.28 14.75
C VAL A 128 -29.42 13.88 14.08
N THR A 129 -28.31 14.12 14.76
CA THR A 129 -26.96 13.74 14.34
C THR A 129 -26.70 12.25 14.61
N VAL A 130 -25.65 11.68 13.98
CA VAL A 130 -25.22 10.29 14.26
C VAL A 130 -24.85 10.13 15.74
N ALA A 131 -24.18 11.11 16.34
CA ALA A 131 -23.77 11.06 17.74
C ALA A 131 -24.96 11.07 18.70
N GLU A 132 -25.95 11.93 18.46
CA GLU A 132 -27.17 11.99 19.30
C GLU A 132 -27.97 10.68 19.22
N ALA A 133 -28.13 10.11 18.01
CA ALA A 133 -28.81 8.82 17.87
C ALA A 133 -28.01 7.67 18.52
N ALA A 134 -26.68 7.67 18.36
CA ALA A 134 -25.82 6.63 18.94
C ALA A 134 -25.81 6.66 20.48
N ALA A 135 -25.90 7.85 21.09
CA ALA A 135 -25.94 8.01 22.54
C ALA A 135 -27.21 7.42 23.18
N LEU A 136 -28.28 7.22 22.40
CA LEU A 136 -29.53 6.60 22.86
C LEU A 136 -29.51 5.07 22.79
N ILE A 137 -28.46 4.48 22.21
CA ILE A 137 -28.33 3.02 22.14
C ILE A 137 -27.88 2.51 23.50
N ASP A 138 -28.72 1.68 24.10
CA ASP A 138 -28.44 1.07 25.39
C ASP A 138 -27.87 -0.35 25.22
N ALA A 139 -26.86 -0.67 26.02
CA ALA A 139 -26.15 -1.94 25.93
C ALA A 139 -26.97 -3.12 26.49
N GLU A 140 -27.78 -2.91 27.53
CA GLU A 140 -28.65 -3.94 28.09
C GLU A 140 -29.78 -4.28 27.11
N ASN A 141 -30.38 -3.25 26.49
CA ASN A 141 -31.36 -3.42 25.43
C ASN A 141 -30.80 -4.18 24.22
N LEU A 142 -29.59 -3.82 23.77
CA LEU A 142 -28.90 -4.56 22.71
C LEU A 142 -28.64 -6.01 23.14
N SER A 143 -28.15 -6.25 24.36
CA SER A 143 -27.89 -7.60 24.87
C SER A 143 -29.15 -8.45 24.90
N ALA A 144 -30.28 -7.90 25.38
CA ALA A 144 -31.56 -8.58 25.40
C ALA A 144 -32.04 -8.93 23.98
N HIS A 145 -31.93 -7.98 23.04
CA HIS A 145 -32.28 -8.24 21.65
C HIS A 145 -31.39 -9.33 21.02
N LEU A 146 -30.08 -9.30 21.28
CA LEU A 146 -29.14 -10.29 20.78
C LEU A 146 -29.42 -11.69 21.34
N ALA A 147 -29.81 -11.80 22.61
CA ALA A 147 -30.24 -13.06 23.21
C ALA A 147 -31.52 -13.58 22.54
N GLU A 148 -32.54 -12.72 22.39
CA GLU A 148 -33.82 -13.06 21.75
C GLU A 148 -33.64 -13.58 20.32
N ILE A 149 -32.86 -12.89 19.48
CA ILE A 149 -32.64 -13.33 18.09
C ILE A 149 -31.78 -14.59 18.02
N SER A 150 -30.88 -14.81 18.98
CA SER A 150 -30.05 -16.02 19.02
C SER A 150 -30.89 -17.26 19.32
N GLU A 151 -31.88 -17.11 20.21
CA GLU A 151 -32.83 -18.16 20.56
C GLU A 151 -33.88 -18.36 19.45
N SER A 152 -34.49 -17.27 18.97
CA SER A 152 -35.58 -17.33 17.98
C SER A 152 -35.16 -17.86 16.62
N TYR A 153 -33.89 -17.69 16.26
CA TYR A 153 -33.31 -18.10 14.99
C TYR A 153 -32.14 -19.05 15.22
N GLU A 154 -32.30 -20.01 16.13
CA GLU A 154 -31.29 -21.03 16.41
C GLU A 154 -30.84 -21.72 15.10
N ASN A 155 -29.53 -21.84 14.91
CA ASN A 155 -28.88 -22.36 13.68
C ASN A 155 -29.03 -21.52 12.40
N GLN A 156 -29.76 -20.40 12.41
CA GLN A 156 -29.94 -19.51 11.24
C GLN A 156 -29.13 -18.21 11.41
N GLN A 157 -27.79 -18.34 11.38
CA GLN A 157 -26.89 -17.22 11.68
C GLN A 157 -26.98 -16.06 10.68
N ASP A 158 -27.36 -16.34 9.43
CA ASP A 158 -27.65 -15.35 8.40
C ASP A 158 -28.83 -14.44 8.80
N ILE A 159 -29.91 -15.03 9.31
CA ILE A 159 -31.08 -14.29 9.81
C ILE A 159 -30.71 -13.52 11.07
N GLN A 160 -29.97 -14.14 11.99
CA GLN A 160 -29.48 -13.46 13.21
C GLN A 160 -28.68 -12.19 12.86
N LEU A 161 -27.75 -12.27 11.91
CA LEU A 161 -26.92 -11.13 11.48
C LEU A 161 -27.75 -10.05 10.76
N MET A 162 -28.78 -10.45 10.00
CA MET A 162 -29.71 -9.49 9.41
C MET A 162 -30.52 -8.74 10.48
N ARG A 163 -31.02 -9.45 11.50
CA ARG A 163 -31.74 -8.83 12.63
C ARG A 163 -30.86 -7.92 13.46
N PHE A 164 -29.59 -8.31 13.65
CA PHE A 164 -28.58 -7.46 14.24
C PHE A 164 -28.40 -6.13 13.46
N ALA A 165 -28.36 -6.18 12.13
CA ALA A 165 -28.35 -4.97 11.30
C ALA A 165 -29.66 -4.16 11.42
N ASP A 166 -30.81 -4.83 11.47
CA ASP A 166 -32.13 -4.19 11.66
C ASP A 166 -32.18 -3.39 12.97
N TYR A 167 -31.60 -3.91 14.06
CA TYR A 167 -31.52 -3.21 15.36
C TYR A 167 -30.88 -1.83 15.21
N PHE A 168 -29.67 -1.77 14.64
CA PHE A 168 -29.00 -0.50 14.37
C PHE A 168 -29.74 0.33 13.32
N GLY A 169 -30.40 -0.30 12.35
CA GLY A 169 -31.26 0.37 11.38
C GLY A 169 -32.40 1.15 12.05
N ARG A 170 -33.01 0.58 13.09
CA ARG A 170 -34.04 1.25 13.91
C ARG A 170 -33.43 2.35 14.77
N ALA A 171 -32.30 2.09 15.43
CA ALA A 171 -31.61 3.07 16.26
C ALA A 171 -31.21 4.35 15.49
N PHE A 172 -30.82 4.21 14.22
CA PHE A 172 -30.43 5.33 13.37
C PHE A 172 -31.54 5.84 12.44
N ALA A 173 -32.79 5.39 12.59
CA ALA A 173 -33.89 5.73 11.68
C ALA A 173 -34.20 7.23 11.61
N SER A 174 -33.89 7.99 12.67
CA SER A 174 -34.07 9.44 12.77
C SER A 174 -32.94 10.24 12.10
N VAL A 175 -31.80 9.61 11.79
CA VAL A 175 -30.64 10.27 11.18
C VAL A 175 -30.89 10.45 9.68
N SER A 176 -30.90 11.70 9.23
CA SER A 176 -31.02 12.02 7.80
C SER A 176 -29.69 11.83 7.06
N ALA A 177 -29.74 11.56 5.75
CA ALA A 177 -28.53 11.43 4.91
C ALA A 177 -27.61 12.67 4.97
N ALA A 178 -28.16 13.87 5.19
CA ALA A 178 -27.37 15.09 5.36
C ALA A 178 -26.53 15.10 6.66
N GLN A 179 -26.93 14.34 7.68
CA GLN A 179 -26.22 14.19 8.94
C GLN A 179 -25.17 13.07 8.89
N PHE A 180 -25.13 12.28 7.81
CA PHE A 180 -24.10 11.28 7.55
C PHE A 180 -23.67 11.29 6.07
N PRO A 181 -22.98 12.36 5.60
CA PRO A 181 -22.56 12.50 4.22
C PRO A 181 -21.30 11.66 3.92
N TRP A 182 -21.38 10.35 4.12
CA TRP A 182 -20.23 9.44 4.07
C TRP A 182 -19.46 9.48 2.74
N ALA A 183 -20.16 9.63 1.60
CA ALA A 183 -19.51 9.68 0.29
C ALA A 183 -18.61 10.92 0.15
N LYS A 184 -19.06 12.07 0.69
CA LYS A 184 -18.24 13.29 0.77
C LYS A 184 -17.09 13.11 1.76
N MET A 185 -17.38 12.52 2.92
CA MET A 185 -16.36 12.22 3.94
C MET A 185 -15.22 11.36 3.36
N PHE A 186 -15.53 10.29 2.63
CA PHE A 186 -14.53 9.39 2.06
C PHE A 186 -13.72 10.01 0.92
N LYS A 187 -14.23 11.08 0.29
CA LYS A 187 -13.52 11.84 -0.75
C LYS A 187 -12.60 12.93 -0.19
N GLU A 188 -13.01 13.56 0.91
CA GLU A 188 -12.38 14.79 1.40
C GLU A 188 -11.60 14.61 2.71
N SER A 189 -11.88 13.55 3.48
CA SER A 189 -11.28 13.34 4.81
C SER A 189 -10.02 12.50 4.74
N LEU A 190 -9.11 12.76 5.68
CA LEU A 190 -7.96 11.89 5.91
C LEU A 190 -8.42 10.48 6.31
N VAL A 191 -7.64 9.47 5.92
CA VAL A 191 -7.87 8.06 6.30
C VAL A 191 -7.96 7.92 7.81
N SER A 192 -7.13 8.68 8.54
CA SER A 192 -7.14 8.67 10.00
C SER A 192 -8.48 9.11 10.61
N LYS A 193 -9.21 10.00 9.96
CA LYS A 193 -10.52 10.47 10.42
C LYS A 193 -11.64 9.53 9.98
N MET A 194 -11.63 9.10 8.71
CA MET A 194 -12.73 8.28 8.17
C MET A 194 -12.79 6.89 8.80
N VAL A 195 -11.65 6.29 9.19
CA VAL A 195 -11.61 4.95 9.81
C VAL A 195 -12.23 4.96 11.22
N ASP A 196 -12.20 6.09 11.93
CA ASP A 196 -12.81 6.16 13.26
C ASP A 196 -14.33 6.31 13.19
N ILE A 197 -14.88 6.78 12.08
CA ILE A 197 -16.31 6.95 11.86
C ILE A 197 -16.91 5.67 11.24
N PRO A 198 -18.10 5.20 11.71
CA PRO A 198 -18.95 5.82 12.74
C PRO A 198 -18.69 5.34 14.18
N LEU A 199 -17.78 4.40 14.41
CA LEU A 199 -17.62 3.76 15.72
C LEU A 199 -17.11 4.67 16.84
N CYS A 200 -16.52 5.82 16.51
CA CYS A 200 -16.19 6.87 17.47
C CYS A 200 -17.42 7.46 18.18
N HIS A 201 -18.62 7.33 17.60
CA HIS A 201 -19.86 7.82 18.17
C HIS A 201 -20.63 6.76 18.97
N ILE A 202 -20.31 5.48 18.79
CA ILE A 202 -21.01 4.39 19.47
C ILE A 202 -20.46 4.22 20.89
N PRO A 203 -21.32 4.19 21.93
CA PRO A 203 -20.88 3.93 23.30
C PRO A 203 -20.06 2.64 23.41
N GLU A 204 -18.99 2.68 24.20
CA GLU A 204 -18.10 1.52 24.37
C GLU A 204 -18.82 0.25 24.87
N PRO A 205 -19.74 0.31 25.86
CA PRO A 205 -20.49 -0.86 26.31
C PRO A 205 -21.30 -1.53 25.18
N VAL A 206 -21.89 -0.73 24.28
CA VAL A 206 -22.63 -1.22 23.11
C VAL A 206 -21.68 -1.93 22.14
N ARG A 207 -20.50 -1.35 21.87
CA ARG A 207 -19.49 -1.99 21.01
C ARG A 207 -19.00 -3.31 21.58
N ASN A 208 -18.75 -3.37 22.89
CA ASN A 208 -18.29 -4.59 23.56
C ASN A 208 -19.36 -5.69 23.52
N THR A 209 -20.61 -5.33 23.84
CA THR A 209 -21.76 -6.25 23.76
C THR A 209 -21.93 -6.84 22.36
N ALA A 210 -21.93 -5.98 21.32
CA ALA A 210 -21.99 -6.43 19.93
C ALA A 210 -20.78 -7.30 19.55
N SER A 211 -19.57 -6.89 19.97
CA SER A 211 -18.33 -7.59 19.68
C SER A 211 -18.32 -9.00 20.26
N ASP A 212 -18.74 -9.16 21.51
CA ASP A 212 -18.75 -10.46 22.17
C ASP A 212 -19.77 -11.40 21.54
N TRP A 213 -20.91 -10.89 21.11
CA TRP A 213 -21.89 -11.67 20.36
C TRP A 213 -21.39 -12.06 18.96
N ILE A 214 -20.82 -11.12 18.20
CA ILE A 214 -20.20 -11.38 16.88
C ILE A 214 -19.13 -12.47 16.99
N SER A 215 -18.39 -12.51 18.10
CA SER A 215 -17.29 -13.45 18.31
C SER A 215 -17.71 -14.93 18.24
N GLN A 216 -18.98 -15.19 18.55
CA GLN A 216 -19.60 -16.50 18.63
C GLN A 216 -20.18 -16.97 17.28
N ARG A 217 -20.22 -16.10 16.26
CA ARG A 217 -20.71 -16.45 14.93
C ARG A 217 -19.63 -17.17 14.12
N SER A 218 -20.05 -18.01 13.18
CA SER A 218 -19.15 -18.76 12.32
C SER A 218 -18.43 -17.84 11.32
N PRO A 219 -17.18 -18.15 10.93
CA PRO A 219 -16.46 -17.36 9.93
C PRO A 219 -17.20 -17.25 8.59
N ASP A 220 -17.93 -18.29 8.20
CA ASP A 220 -18.67 -18.32 6.93
C ASP A 220 -19.88 -17.38 6.96
N ALA A 221 -20.69 -17.43 8.01
CA ALA A 221 -21.84 -16.53 8.16
C ALA A 221 -21.40 -15.06 8.25
N LEU A 222 -20.32 -14.79 8.98
CA LEU A 222 -19.72 -13.45 9.03
C LEU A 222 -19.16 -13.02 7.67
N GLY A 223 -18.62 -13.95 6.88
CA GLY A 223 -18.12 -13.71 5.52
C GLY A 223 -19.22 -13.22 4.59
N ASP A 224 -20.33 -13.94 4.55
CA ASP A 224 -21.47 -13.58 3.72
C ASP A 224 -22.09 -12.26 4.17
N PHE A 225 -22.18 -12.04 5.49
CA PHE A 225 -22.68 -10.79 6.06
C PHE A 225 -21.80 -9.58 5.74
N VAL A 226 -20.47 -9.73 5.86
CA VAL A 226 -19.51 -8.67 5.48
C VAL A 226 -19.61 -8.37 3.99
N LEU A 227 -19.69 -9.40 3.13
CA LEU A 227 -19.83 -9.21 1.70
C LEU A 227 -21.14 -8.49 1.34
N TRP A 228 -22.25 -8.86 1.98
CA TRP A 228 -23.54 -8.19 1.84
C TRP A 228 -23.48 -6.71 2.27
N CYS A 229 -22.81 -6.40 3.38
CA CYS A 229 -22.61 -5.02 3.80
C CYS A 229 -21.80 -4.22 2.77
N ILE A 230 -20.70 -4.77 2.27
CA ILE A 230 -19.87 -4.13 1.24
C ILE A 230 -20.67 -3.91 -0.05
N ASP A 231 -21.42 -4.92 -0.51
CA ASP A 231 -22.29 -4.82 -1.69
C ASP A 231 -23.36 -3.74 -1.50
N SER A 232 -23.92 -3.61 -0.30
CA SER A 232 -24.89 -2.56 0.03
C SER A 232 -24.28 -1.16 -0.09
N VAL A 233 -23.08 -0.95 0.47
CA VAL A 233 -22.35 0.33 0.38
C VAL A 233 -21.97 0.67 -1.07
N MET A 234 -21.49 -0.33 -1.84
CA MET A 234 -21.06 -0.15 -3.23
C MET A 234 -22.22 0.12 -4.19
N SER A 235 -23.38 -0.50 -3.94
CA SER A 235 -24.60 -0.29 -4.74
C SER A 235 -25.11 1.15 -4.61
N GLU A 236 -25.11 1.68 -3.38
CA GLU A 236 -25.50 3.07 -3.12
C GLU A 236 -24.55 4.08 -3.76
N LEU A 237 -23.24 3.82 -3.73
CA LEU A 237 -22.26 4.66 -4.44
C LEU A 237 -22.58 4.75 -5.94
N SER A 238 -22.98 3.63 -6.53
CA SER A 238 -23.31 3.53 -7.96
C SER A 238 -24.66 4.21 -8.27
N GLY A 239 -25.63 4.16 -7.36
CA GLY A 239 -26.94 4.81 -7.47
C GLY A 239 -26.90 6.34 -7.35
N GLN A 240 -25.85 6.91 -6.77
CA GLN A 240 -25.67 8.38 -6.71
C GLN A 240 -25.22 9.01 -8.04
N ALA A 241 -24.82 8.20 -9.03
CA ALA A 241 -24.27 8.68 -10.30
C ALA A 241 -25.30 8.81 -11.45
N VAL A 242 -26.54 8.30 -11.30
CA VAL A 242 -27.53 8.35 -12.38
C VAL A 242 -28.93 8.58 -11.84
N GLY A 243 -29.45 9.79 -12.06
CA GLY A 243 -30.89 10.05 -12.03
C GLY A 243 -31.56 9.44 -13.25
N THR A 244 -31.69 8.11 -13.30
CA THR A 244 -32.54 7.42 -14.28
C THR A 244 -33.52 6.53 -13.53
N LYS A 245 -34.74 7.05 -13.42
CA LYS A 245 -35.93 6.29 -13.00
C LYS A 245 -36.17 5.19 -14.03
N GLY A 246 -36.25 3.94 -13.57
CA GLY A 246 -36.86 2.86 -14.36
C GLY A 246 -36.00 1.61 -14.45
N SER A 247 -35.94 0.83 -13.38
CA SER A 247 -35.74 -0.62 -13.45
C SER A 247 -36.19 -1.26 -12.13
N LYS A 248 -36.87 -2.40 -12.24
CA LYS A 248 -37.64 -3.07 -11.17
C LYS A 248 -36.80 -3.30 -9.91
N LYS A 249 -37.38 -2.89 -8.77
CA LYS A 249 -36.83 -3.00 -7.41
C LYS A 249 -36.55 -4.47 -7.03
N ALA A 250 -35.29 -4.88 -7.05
CA ALA A 250 -34.76 -5.62 -5.90
C ALA A 250 -34.74 -4.64 -4.73
N ALA A 251 -35.16 -5.07 -3.53
CA ALA A 251 -35.43 -4.21 -2.38
C ALA A 251 -34.35 -3.11 -2.18
N GLN A 252 -34.68 -1.90 -2.63
CA GLN A 252 -33.81 -0.74 -2.51
C GLN A 252 -33.77 -0.37 -1.03
N GLN A 253 -32.68 -0.70 -0.35
CA GLN A 253 -32.47 -0.31 1.04
C GLN A 253 -32.58 1.22 1.15
N THR A 254 -33.38 1.71 2.09
CA THR A 254 -33.57 3.15 2.24
C THR A 254 -32.27 3.83 2.71
N PRO A 255 -31.97 5.08 2.27
CA PRO A 255 -30.79 5.85 2.70
C PRO A 255 -30.62 6.02 4.23
N ARG A 256 -31.63 5.67 5.03
CA ARG A 256 -31.65 5.75 6.50
C ARG A 256 -30.98 4.56 7.19
N ALA A 257 -30.85 3.42 6.51
CA ALA A 257 -30.16 2.23 7.02
C ALA A 257 -28.62 2.31 6.88
N GLN A 258 -28.10 3.34 6.22
CA GLN A 258 -26.71 3.37 5.79
C GLN A 258 -25.72 3.53 6.95
N VAL A 259 -26.05 4.36 7.95
CA VAL A 259 -25.26 4.46 9.19
C VAL A 259 -25.15 3.10 9.85
N ALA A 260 -26.25 2.36 9.93
CA ALA A 260 -26.29 1.02 10.52
C ALA A 260 -25.36 0.05 9.76
N ILE A 261 -25.40 0.03 8.42
CA ILE A 261 -24.50 -0.80 7.61
C ILE A 261 -23.03 -0.50 7.92
N PHE A 262 -22.62 0.78 7.99
CA PHE A 262 -21.25 1.13 8.34
C PHE A 262 -20.90 0.74 9.78
N VAL A 263 -21.82 0.88 10.75
CA VAL A 263 -21.62 0.49 12.15
C VAL A 263 -21.40 -1.02 12.25
N VAL A 264 -22.32 -1.84 11.73
CA VAL A 264 -22.24 -3.30 11.85
C VAL A 264 -21.06 -3.87 11.06
N LEU A 265 -20.77 -3.33 9.88
CA LEU A 265 -19.58 -3.71 9.10
C LEU A 265 -18.28 -3.41 9.86
N ALA A 266 -18.18 -2.21 10.46
CA ALA A 266 -17.00 -1.84 11.23
C ALA A 266 -16.84 -2.69 12.50
N MET A 267 -17.92 -2.98 13.23
CA MET A 267 -17.89 -3.85 14.41
C MET A 267 -17.43 -5.26 14.04
N THR A 268 -17.98 -5.82 12.96
CA THR A 268 -17.62 -7.17 12.50
C THR A 268 -16.15 -7.23 12.07
N LEU A 269 -15.68 -6.27 11.26
CA LEU A 269 -14.30 -6.27 10.79
C LEU A 269 -13.28 -6.02 11.90
N ARG A 270 -13.61 -5.20 12.91
CA ARG A 270 -12.73 -5.00 14.08
C ARG A 270 -12.68 -6.22 14.98
N LYS A 271 -13.75 -7.00 15.09
CA LYS A 271 -13.78 -8.19 15.95
C LYS A 271 -13.24 -9.45 15.27
N LYS A 272 -13.53 -9.63 13.97
CA LYS A 272 -13.17 -10.81 13.17
C LYS A 272 -12.51 -10.39 11.85
N PRO A 273 -11.36 -9.71 11.89
CA PRO A 273 -10.68 -9.20 10.69
C PRO A 273 -10.26 -10.31 9.72
N GLU A 274 -10.05 -11.54 10.20
CA GLU A 274 -9.68 -12.71 9.40
C GLU A 274 -10.73 -13.10 8.36
N VAL A 275 -12.01 -12.77 8.59
CA VAL A 275 -13.10 -13.02 7.65
C VAL A 275 -12.82 -12.33 6.31
N LEU A 276 -12.20 -11.15 6.35
CA LEU A 276 -11.86 -10.37 5.16
C LEU A 276 -10.78 -11.05 4.30
N ALA A 277 -9.95 -11.94 4.86
CA ALA A 277 -8.90 -12.63 4.12
C ALA A 277 -9.48 -13.52 3.00
N ASN A 278 -10.61 -14.17 3.26
CA ASN A 278 -11.29 -15.02 2.27
C ASN A 278 -12.09 -14.21 1.24
N LEU A 279 -12.41 -12.95 1.55
CA LEU A 279 -13.22 -12.06 0.71
C LEU A 279 -12.38 -11.19 -0.21
N LEU A 280 -11.22 -10.71 0.23
CA LEU A 280 -10.38 -9.77 -0.52
C LEU A 280 -10.00 -10.26 -1.93
N PRO A 281 -9.59 -11.53 -2.13
CA PRO A 281 -9.35 -12.04 -3.48
C PRO A 281 -10.60 -11.98 -4.37
N LYS A 282 -11.79 -12.28 -3.82
CA LYS A 282 -13.06 -12.20 -4.54
C LYS A 282 -13.44 -10.76 -4.87
N ILE A 283 -13.19 -9.84 -3.94
CA ILE A 283 -13.46 -8.42 -4.09
C ILE A 283 -12.54 -7.82 -5.17
N LEU A 284 -11.23 -8.06 -5.08
CA LEU A 284 -10.27 -7.48 -6.03
C LEU A 284 -10.24 -8.19 -7.38
N GLY A 285 -10.64 -9.45 -7.46
CA GLY A 285 -10.81 -10.18 -8.72
C GLY A 285 -12.06 -9.76 -9.50
N ASN A 286 -12.94 -8.94 -8.92
CA ASN A 286 -14.21 -8.56 -9.53
C ASN A 286 -14.29 -7.06 -9.81
N ASN A 287 -14.44 -6.70 -11.08
CA ASN A 287 -14.56 -5.32 -11.55
C ASN A 287 -15.71 -4.53 -10.87
N LYS A 288 -16.70 -5.21 -10.29
CA LYS A 288 -17.77 -4.53 -9.52
C LYS A 288 -17.25 -3.81 -8.27
N TYR A 289 -16.10 -4.16 -7.73
CA TYR A 289 -15.48 -3.48 -6.58
C TYR A 289 -14.30 -2.59 -6.94
N LEU A 290 -13.81 -2.70 -8.17
CA LEU A 290 -12.69 -1.90 -8.66
C LEU A 290 -13.17 -0.58 -9.23
N GLY A 291 -12.37 0.47 -9.01
CA GLY A 291 -12.65 1.81 -9.52
C GLY A 291 -12.13 2.89 -8.58
N GLN A 292 -11.85 4.07 -9.14
CA GLN A 292 -11.33 5.22 -8.39
C GLN A 292 -12.27 5.64 -7.26
N GLU A 293 -13.57 5.70 -7.54
CA GLU A 293 -14.60 6.05 -6.56
C GLU A 293 -14.79 4.98 -5.46
N LYS A 294 -14.42 3.72 -5.73
CA LYS A 294 -14.60 2.59 -4.82
C LYS A 294 -13.41 2.36 -3.90
N LEU A 295 -12.22 2.81 -4.32
CA LEU A 295 -10.99 2.65 -3.56
C LEU A 295 -11.08 3.19 -2.12
N PRO A 296 -11.65 4.38 -1.83
CA PRO A 296 -11.82 4.85 -0.46
C PRO A 296 -12.59 3.87 0.44
N ILE A 297 -13.58 3.16 -0.11
CA ILE A 297 -14.34 2.14 0.64
C ILE A 297 -13.44 0.95 0.97
N ILE A 298 -12.65 0.47 0.01
CA ILE A 298 -11.71 -0.63 0.25
C ILE A 298 -10.65 -0.23 1.29
N VAL A 299 -10.11 0.99 1.20
CA VAL A 299 -9.17 1.54 2.18
C VAL A 299 -9.82 1.62 3.57
N TRP A 300 -11.08 2.07 3.65
CA TRP A 300 -11.82 2.11 4.91
C TRP A 300 -12.06 0.71 5.49
N VAL A 301 -12.47 -0.27 4.67
CA VAL A 301 -12.69 -1.67 5.06
C VAL A 301 -11.42 -2.29 5.64
N ILE A 302 -10.27 -2.14 4.95
CA ILE A 302 -8.98 -2.60 5.46
C ILE A 302 -8.59 -1.83 6.73
N GLY A 303 -8.90 -0.53 6.79
CA GLY A 303 -8.71 0.30 7.98
C GLY A 303 -9.53 -0.16 9.19
N GLN A 304 -10.73 -0.71 9.01
CA GLN A 304 -11.47 -1.34 10.11
C GLN A 304 -10.79 -2.63 10.57
N ALA A 305 -10.33 -3.46 9.64
CA ALA A 305 -9.61 -4.68 9.99
C ALA A 305 -8.30 -4.37 10.74
N SER A 306 -7.57 -3.32 10.35
CA SER A 306 -6.31 -2.92 11.01
C SER A 306 -6.51 -2.39 12.43
N GLN A 307 -7.68 -1.82 12.74
CA GLN A 307 -8.04 -1.42 14.10
C GLN A 307 -8.34 -2.62 15.02
N GLY A 308 -8.79 -3.74 14.45
CA GLY A 308 -9.02 -4.98 15.19
C GLY A 308 -7.76 -5.81 15.39
N ASP A 309 -6.99 -6.01 14.31
CA ASP A 309 -5.71 -6.71 14.31
C ASP A 309 -4.76 -6.00 13.34
N LEU A 310 -3.76 -5.32 13.92
CA LEU A 310 -2.77 -4.55 13.19
C LEU A 310 -1.99 -5.39 12.17
N VAL A 311 -1.67 -6.64 12.52
CA VAL A 311 -0.94 -7.57 11.63
C VAL A 311 -1.81 -7.95 10.45
N THR A 312 -3.07 -8.27 10.69
CA THR A 312 -4.03 -8.61 9.62
C THR A 312 -4.29 -7.41 8.70
N GLY A 313 -4.42 -6.20 9.25
CA GLY A 313 -4.54 -4.98 8.45
C GLY A 313 -3.32 -4.72 7.55
N MET A 314 -2.11 -4.89 8.09
CA MET A 314 -0.87 -4.74 7.32
C MET A 314 -0.74 -5.83 6.24
N LEU A 315 -1.17 -7.07 6.52
CA LEU A 315 -1.23 -8.15 5.54
C LEU A 315 -2.09 -7.74 4.35
N PHE A 316 -3.29 -7.22 4.62
CA PHE A 316 -4.20 -6.78 3.56
C PHE A 316 -3.66 -5.59 2.79
N TRP A 317 -3.03 -4.63 3.48
CA TRP A 317 -2.37 -3.52 2.81
C TRP A 317 -1.28 -4.01 1.84
N ALA A 318 -0.42 -4.93 2.27
CA ALA A 318 0.74 -5.39 1.51
C ALA A 318 0.38 -6.36 0.36
N HIS A 319 -0.57 -7.26 0.58
CA HIS A 319 -0.92 -8.30 -0.41
C HIS A 319 -1.90 -7.80 -1.45
N PHE A 320 -2.82 -6.90 -1.06
CA PHE A 320 -3.99 -6.58 -1.86
C PHE A 320 -4.06 -5.11 -2.25
N LEU A 321 -3.75 -4.19 -1.34
CA LEU A 321 -3.94 -2.77 -1.60
C LEU A 321 -2.77 -2.13 -2.35
N PHE A 322 -1.55 -2.22 -1.80
CA PHE A 322 -0.36 -1.58 -2.37
C PHE A 322 -0.06 -2.02 -3.82
N PRO A 323 -0.12 -3.33 -4.17
CA PRO A 323 0.16 -3.76 -5.54
C PRO A 323 -0.76 -3.13 -6.60
N THR A 324 -1.99 -2.73 -6.23
CA THR A 324 -2.92 -2.08 -7.16
C THR A 324 -2.45 -0.70 -7.62
N LEU A 325 -1.58 -0.03 -6.85
CA LEU A 325 -0.96 1.23 -7.25
C LEU A 325 0.08 1.05 -8.36
N CYS A 326 0.75 -0.10 -8.36
CA CYS A 326 1.88 -0.38 -9.25
C CYS A 326 1.45 -1.01 -10.58
N ALA A 327 0.20 -1.49 -10.68
CA ALA A 327 -0.33 -2.14 -11.88
C ALA A 327 -0.55 -1.17 -13.08
N LYS A 328 -0.46 0.15 -12.89
CA LYS A 328 -0.62 1.16 -13.96
C LYS A 328 0.51 2.18 -13.90
N SER A 329 1.16 2.41 -15.05
CA SER A 329 2.38 3.24 -15.21
C SER A 329 2.24 4.70 -14.75
N THR A 330 1.01 5.18 -14.55
CA THR A 330 0.69 6.51 -14.02
C THR A 330 -0.35 6.41 -12.91
N GLY A 331 -0.01 5.71 -11.81
CA GLY A 331 -0.92 5.53 -10.68
C GLY A 331 -1.49 6.86 -10.17
N ASN A 332 -2.82 6.97 -10.07
CA ASN A 332 -3.53 8.18 -9.64
C ASN A 332 -2.93 8.72 -8.32
N PRO A 333 -2.48 9.99 -8.27
CA PRO A 333 -1.96 10.62 -7.05
C PRO A 333 -2.89 10.49 -5.84
N GLN A 334 -4.21 10.57 -6.03
CA GLN A 334 -5.19 10.39 -4.95
C GLN A 334 -5.24 8.96 -4.43
N SER A 335 -5.22 7.96 -5.32
CA SER A 335 -5.15 6.55 -4.90
C SER A 335 -3.88 6.29 -4.11
N ARG A 336 -2.74 6.79 -4.60
CA ARG A 336 -1.45 6.66 -3.94
C ARG A 336 -1.47 7.30 -2.54
N ASP A 337 -2.04 8.49 -2.45
CA ASP A 337 -2.18 9.22 -1.19
C ASP A 337 -3.02 8.42 -0.16
N LEU A 338 -4.18 7.90 -0.55
CA LEU A 338 -5.04 7.08 0.34
C LEU A 338 -4.33 5.82 0.87
N VAL A 339 -3.64 5.10 -0.01
CA VAL A 339 -2.92 3.88 0.36
C VAL A 339 -1.75 4.19 1.30
N LEU A 340 -1.03 5.29 1.07
CA LEU A 340 0.04 5.73 1.97
C LEU A 340 -0.50 6.23 3.31
N GLN A 341 -1.62 6.97 3.32
CA GLN A 341 -2.25 7.41 4.56
C GLN A 341 -2.68 6.22 5.44
N LEU A 342 -3.14 5.12 4.83
CA LEU A 342 -3.43 3.89 5.57
C LEU A 342 -2.16 3.25 6.15
N LEU A 343 -1.07 3.20 5.40
CA LEU A 343 0.22 2.69 5.88
C LEU A 343 0.72 3.50 7.08
N GLU A 344 0.70 4.83 6.96
CA GLU A 344 1.11 5.75 8.02
C GLU A 344 0.25 5.59 9.26
N ARG A 345 -1.06 5.40 9.09
CA ARG A 345 -1.94 5.09 10.22
C ARG A 345 -1.53 3.80 10.91
N ILE A 346 -1.27 2.72 10.17
CA ILE A 346 -0.80 1.44 10.72
C ILE A 346 0.50 1.64 11.52
N PHE A 347 1.45 2.42 10.99
CA PHE A 347 2.71 2.71 11.67
C PHE A 347 2.58 3.66 12.85
N SER A 348 1.55 4.51 12.88
CA SER A 348 1.28 5.44 13.99
C SER A 348 0.72 4.77 15.25
N VAL A 349 0.29 3.50 15.16
CA VAL A 349 -0.25 2.77 16.31
C VAL A 349 0.85 2.58 17.37
N PRO A 350 0.59 2.83 18.67
CA PRO A 350 1.56 2.59 19.72
C PRO A 350 2.10 1.16 19.67
N LYS A 351 3.43 1.01 19.71
CA LYS A 351 4.14 -0.29 19.59
C LYS A 351 3.91 -1.02 18.26
N ALA A 352 3.44 -0.34 17.20
CA ALA A 352 3.18 -0.93 15.88
C ALA A 352 4.35 -1.79 15.38
N ARG A 353 5.58 -1.26 15.41
CA ARG A 353 6.77 -1.98 14.96
C ARG A 353 6.94 -3.33 15.65
N ALA A 354 6.83 -3.38 16.98
CA ALA A 354 6.98 -4.63 17.74
C ALA A 354 5.84 -5.63 17.41
N ILE A 355 4.60 -5.16 17.33
CA ILE A 355 3.44 -5.98 16.99
C ILE A 355 3.60 -6.59 15.58
N LEU A 356 3.97 -5.77 14.60
CA LEU A 356 4.14 -6.19 13.21
C LEU A 356 5.32 -7.15 13.04
N LEU A 357 6.44 -6.94 13.73
CA LEU A 357 7.59 -7.85 13.68
C LEU A 357 7.27 -9.22 14.31
N ASN A 358 6.55 -9.23 15.43
CA ASN A 358 6.07 -10.49 16.04
C ASN A 358 5.09 -11.23 15.12
N GLY A 359 4.35 -10.51 14.28
CA GLY A 359 3.44 -11.04 13.27
C GLY A 359 4.01 -11.12 11.84
N ALA A 360 5.32 -10.95 11.64
CA ALA A 360 5.89 -10.77 10.30
C ALA A 360 5.74 -12.01 9.39
N VAL A 361 5.53 -13.18 10.00
CA VAL A 361 5.18 -14.42 9.30
C VAL A 361 3.98 -15.05 10.02
N ARG A 362 2.86 -15.20 9.32
CA ARG A 362 1.60 -15.74 9.85
C ARG A 362 1.10 -16.87 8.95
N LYS A 363 0.82 -18.04 9.54
CA LYS A 363 0.36 -19.24 8.80
C LYS A 363 1.26 -19.62 7.60
N GLY A 364 2.57 -19.40 7.73
CA GLY A 364 3.55 -19.65 6.66
C GLY A 364 3.67 -18.53 5.62
N GLU A 365 2.78 -17.54 5.64
CA GLU A 365 2.80 -16.39 4.74
C GLU A 365 3.51 -15.20 5.38
N ARG A 366 4.26 -14.47 4.57
CA ARG A 366 4.98 -13.27 4.99
C ARG A 366 4.08 -12.05 4.90
N LEU A 367 4.16 -11.20 5.92
CA LEU A 367 3.39 -9.96 5.99
C LEU A 367 3.63 -9.04 4.79
N VAL A 368 4.90 -8.82 4.43
CA VAL A 368 5.30 -8.13 3.20
C VAL A 368 5.90 -9.14 2.22
N PRO A 369 5.16 -9.57 1.17
CA PRO A 369 5.65 -10.50 0.17
C PRO A 369 6.84 -9.96 -0.62
N PRO A 370 7.70 -10.83 -1.18
CA PRO A 370 8.85 -10.39 -1.98
C PRO A 370 8.52 -9.46 -3.13
N VAL A 371 7.41 -9.73 -3.86
CA VAL A 371 6.96 -8.89 -4.97
C VAL A 371 6.49 -7.52 -4.48
N THR A 372 5.73 -7.47 -3.38
CA THR A 372 5.29 -6.20 -2.78
C THR A 372 6.49 -5.37 -2.31
N PHE A 373 7.46 -5.99 -1.65
CA PHE A 373 8.68 -5.32 -1.22
C PHE A 373 9.48 -4.76 -2.40
N ASP A 374 9.62 -5.54 -3.47
CA ASP A 374 10.31 -5.15 -4.70
C ASP A 374 9.65 -3.94 -5.40
N LEU A 375 8.31 -3.92 -5.43
CA LEU A 375 7.53 -2.76 -5.89
C LEU A 375 7.72 -1.54 -4.97
N PHE A 376 7.74 -1.75 -3.66
CA PHE A 376 7.91 -0.68 -2.67
C PHE A 376 9.32 -0.08 -2.73
N MET A 377 10.34 -0.92 -2.92
CA MET A 377 11.73 -0.50 -3.11
C MET A 377 11.89 0.41 -4.33
N ARG A 378 11.26 0.07 -5.47
CA ARG A 378 11.25 0.96 -6.65
C ARG A 378 10.50 2.27 -6.42
N ALA A 379 9.44 2.25 -5.61
CA ALA A 379 8.70 3.46 -5.25
C ALA A 379 9.50 4.38 -4.31
N ALA A 380 10.34 3.81 -3.45
CA ALA A 380 11.21 4.53 -2.53
C ALA A 380 12.48 5.07 -3.20
N PHE A 381 13.04 4.35 -4.16
CA PHE A 381 14.25 4.74 -4.90
C PHE A 381 14.00 4.92 -6.40
N PRO A 382 13.09 5.82 -6.84
CA PRO A 382 12.92 6.11 -8.25
C PRO A 382 14.10 6.93 -8.79
N VAL A 383 14.29 6.92 -10.11
CA VAL A 383 15.25 7.84 -10.76
C VAL A 383 14.88 9.30 -10.48
N SER A 384 15.87 10.20 -10.45
CA SER A 384 15.67 11.61 -10.05
C SER A 384 14.54 12.31 -10.80
N SER A 385 14.34 12.00 -12.09
CA SER A 385 13.27 12.57 -12.92
C SER A 385 11.86 12.06 -12.59
N ALA A 386 11.75 10.92 -11.91
CA ALA A 386 10.49 10.29 -11.52
C ALA A 386 10.11 10.56 -10.05
N ARG A 387 10.95 11.28 -9.29
CA ARG A 387 10.67 11.68 -7.91
C ARG A 387 9.45 12.61 -7.89
N VAL A 388 8.54 12.34 -6.95
CA VAL A 388 7.34 13.16 -6.70
C VAL A 388 7.22 13.42 -5.20
N LYS A 389 6.29 14.30 -4.79
CA LYS A 389 6.02 14.56 -3.37
C LYS A 389 5.75 13.29 -2.54
N ALA A 390 5.14 12.28 -3.15
CA ALA A 390 4.89 11.00 -2.48
C ALA A 390 6.16 10.16 -2.24
N THR A 391 7.26 10.43 -2.94
CA THR A 391 8.54 9.69 -2.80
C THR A 391 9.09 9.81 -1.38
N GLU A 392 9.04 11.00 -0.77
CA GLU A 392 9.51 11.23 0.62
C GLU A 392 8.77 10.33 1.62
N ARG A 393 7.49 10.03 1.37
CA ARG A 393 6.67 9.16 2.22
C ARG A 393 7.05 7.69 2.04
N PHE A 394 7.39 7.27 0.82
CA PHE A 394 7.94 5.94 0.58
C PHE A 394 9.30 5.76 1.25
N GLU A 395 10.19 6.75 1.15
CA GLU A 395 11.50 6.75 1.80
C GLU A 395 11.39 6.66 3.33
N ALA A 396 10.49 7.45 3.93
CA ALA A 396 10.25 7.41 5.37
C ALA A 396 9.72 6.05 5.86
N ALA A 397 8.86 5.40 5.07
CA ALA A 397 8.29 4.09 5.38
C ALA A 397 9.24 2.91 5.05
N TYR A 398 10.21 3.11 4.15
CA TYR A 398 11.06 2.07 3.60
C TYR A 398 11.81 1.23 4.66
N PRO A 399 12.46 1.81 5.68
CA PRO A 399 13.19 1.03 6.68
C PRO A 399 12.31 -0.01 7.39
N THR A 400 11.09 0.40 7.78
CA THR A 400 10.11 -0.48 8.43
C THR A 400 9.62 -1.57 7.47
N ILE A 401 9.34 -1.21 6.21
CA ILE A 401 8.90 -2.18 5.20
C ILE A 401 10.00 -3.21 4.90
N LYS A 402 11.25 -2.77 4.77
CA LYS A 402 12.42 -3.66 4.60
C LYS A 402 12.56 -4.61 5.77
N GLU A 403 12.46 -4.11 6.99
CA GLU A 403 12.55 -4.95 8.17
C GLU A 403 11.45 -6.03 8.20
N LEU A 404 10.20 -5.67 7.92
CA LEU A 404 9.08 -6.62 7.86
C LEU A 404 9.25 -7.65 6.72
N ALA A 405 9.77 -7.21 5.57
CA ALA A 405 10.02 -8.08 4.42
C ALA A 405 11.15 -9.10 4.67
N LEU A 406 12.14 -8.74 5.48
CA LEU A 406 13.30 -9.59 5.78
C LEU A 406 13.21 -10.32 7.13
N ALA A 407 12.18 -10.03 7.95
CA ALA A 407 12.01 -10.61 9.28
C ALA A 407 11.85 -12.14 9.28
N GLY A 408 12.24 -12.77 10.38
CA GLY A 408 12.04 -14.19 10.64
C GLY A 408 13.30 -14.86 11.19
N PRO A 409 13.17 -16.03 11.83
CA PRO A 409 14.32 -16.75 12.36
C PRO A 409 15.29 -17.14 11.23
N PRO A 410 16.60 -16.87 11.39
CA PRO A 410 17.61 -17.27 10.40
C PRO A 410 17.52 -18.75 10.06
N GLY A 411 17.63 -19.08 8.77
CA GLY A 411 17.58 -20.46 8.28
C GLY A 411 16.19 -21.13 8.29
N SER A 412 15.14 -20.45 8.76
CA SER A 412 13.76 -20.98 8.73
C SER A 412 13.26 -21.21 7.29
N LYS A 413 12.28 -22.11 7.12
CA LYS A 413 11.70 -22.45 5.81
C LYS A 413 11.17 -21.21 5.07
N THR A 414 10.48 -20.32 5.78
CA THR A 414 9.88 -19.10 5.22
C THR A 414 10.93 -18.05 4.84
N VAL A 415 12.03 -17.94 5.59
CA VAL A 415 13.17 -17.09 5.23
C VAL A 415 13.90 -17.64 4.00
N LYS A 416 14.15 -18.95 3.93
CA LYS A 416 14.75 -19.60 2.76
C LYS A 416 13.90 -19.43 1.49
N GLN A 417 12.58 -19.58 1.61
CA GLN A 417 11.64 -19.34 0.52
C GLN A 417 11.65 -17.87 0.07
N ALA A 418 11.64 -16.92 1.02
CA ALA A 418 11.71 -15.50 0.71
C ALA A 418 13.02 -15.16 -0.02
N SER A 419 14.15 -15.65 0.48
CA SER A 419 15.47 -15.53 -0.15
C SER A 419 15.47 -16.05 -1.60
N HIS A 420 14.84 -17.19 -1.85
CA HIS A 420 14.73 -17.74 -3.20
C HIS A 420 13.95 -16.82 -4.15
N HIS A 421 12.90 -16.13 -3.66
CA HIS A 421 12.09 -15.20 -4.46
C HIS A 421 12.74 -13.82 -4.61
N PHE A 422 13.46 -13.32 -3.60
CA PHE A 422 14.10 -12.01 -3.64
C PHE A 422 15.25 -11.94 -4.63
N LEU A 423 16.07 -12.99 -4.75
CA LEU A 423 17.24 -13.01 -5.64
C LEU A 423 16.97 -12.54 -7.08
N PRO A 424 16.03 -13.16 -7.84
CA PRO A 424 15.77 -12.73 -9.21
C PRO A 424 15.17 -11.32 -9.29
N LEU A 425 14.40 -10.89 -8.29
CA LEU A 425 13.84 -9.53 -8.22
C LEU A 425 14.94 -8.49 -8.03
N CYS A 426 15.88 -8.74 -7.11
CA CYS A 426 17.03 -7.88 -6.86
C CYS A 426 17.98 -7.83 -8.07
N ALA A 427 18.21 -8.98 -8.74
CA ALA A 427 18.99 -9.03 -9.96
C ALA A 427 18.42 -8.11 -11.06
N LYS A 428 17.10 -8.12 -11.24
CA LYS A 428 16.41 -7.22 -12.18
C LYS A 428 16.53 -5.75 -11.75
N ALA A 429 16.27 -5.45 -10.47
CA ALA A 429 16.33 -4.09 -9.95
C ALA A 429 17.72 -3.43 -10.14
N MET A 430 18.80 -4.19 -9.99
CA MET A 430 20.17 -3.69 -10.21
C MET A 430 20.47 -3.29 -11.67
N GLN A 431 19.67 -3.73 -12.63
CA GLN A 431 19.88 -3.46 -14.06
C GLN A 431 19.06 -2.26 -14.58
N GLU A 432 18.29 -1.58 -13.72
CA GLU A 432 17.41 -0.48 -14.12
C GLU A 432 18.12 0.88 -14.23
N ASN A 433 19.44 0.88 -14.41
CA ASN A 433 20.30 2.08 -14.52
C ASN A 433 20.01 3.14 -13.42
N ASN A 434 19.79 2.67 -12.19
CA ASN A 434 19.51 3.49 -11.03
C ASN A 434 20.43 3.08 -9.88
N ALA A 435 21.41 3.94 -9.58
CA ALA A 435 22.46 3.63 -8.62
C ALA A 435 21.94 3.44 -7.19
N GLU A 436 20.89 4.17 -6.78
CA GLU A 436 20.32 4.03 -5.44
C GLU A 436 19.54 2.73 -5.30
N LEU A 437 18.68 2.44 -6.28
CA LEU A 437 17.95 1.18 -6.35
C LEU A 437 18.90 -0.03 -6.42
N ALA A 438 19.95 0.06 -7.24
CA ALA A 438 20.92 -1.02 -7.38
C ALA A 438 21.70 -1.27 -6.08
N ARG A 439 22.06 -0.22 -5.35
CA ARG A 439 22.76 -0.33 -4.05
C ARG A 439 21.91 -1.07 -3.02
N GLU A 440 20.63 -0.73 -2.95
CA GLU A 440 19.68 -1.32 -2.02
C GLU A 440 19.31 -2.76 -2.43
N ALA A 441 19.07 -3.01 -3.71
CA ALA A 441 18.85 -4.36 -4.23
C ALA A 441 20.06 -5.28 -3.98
N ALA A 442 21.29 -4.76 -4.07
CA ALA A 442 22.50 -5.50 -3.73
C ALA A 442 22.55 -5.89 -2.23
N ASP A 443 22.08 -5.04 -1.32
CA ASP A 443 21.99 -5.39 0.11
C ASP A 443 21.05 -6.56 0.35
N VAL A 444 19.88 -6.54 -0.28
CA VAL A 444 18.89 -7.61 -0.16
C VAL A 444 19.38 -8.89 -0.85
N PHE A 445 20.10 -8.78 -1.96
CA PHE A 445 20.75 -9.91 -2.62
C PHE A 445 21.79 -10.57 -1.70
N ILE A 446 22.64 -9.77 -1.05
CA ILE A 446 23.64 -10.27 -0.10
C ILE A 446 22.95 -10.90 1.12
N TRP A 447 21.87 -10.30 1.63
CA TRP A 447 21.04 -10.92 2.66
C TRP A 447 20.55 -12.32 2.23
N CYS A 448 20.15 -12.51 0.97
CA CYS A 448 19.77 -13.83 0.46
C CYS A 448 20.92 -14.84 0.51
N LEU A 449 22.15 -14.42 0.20
CA LEU A 449 23.36 -15.27 0.29
C LEU A 449 23.70 -15.65 1.74
N VAL A 450 23.43 -14.77 2.69
CA VAL A 450 23.62 -15.04 4.13
C VAL A 450 22.58 -16.04 4.63
N GLN A 451 21.31 -15.89 4.22
CA GLN A 451 20.20 -16.65 4.81
C GLN A 451 19.98 -18.04 4.21
N ASN A 452 20.41 -18.28 2.97
CA ASN A 452 20.11 -19.52 2.26
C ASN A 452 21.31 -20.00 1.42
N PRO A 453 21.94 -21.14 1.76
CA PRO A 453 23.03 -21.72 0.96
C PRO A 453 22.65 -22.01 -0.51
N GLU A 454 21.39 -22.30 -0.80
CA GLU A 454 20.93 -22.52 -2.19
C GLU A 454 20.91 -21.23 -3.02
N SER A 455 20.98 -20.06 -2.37
CA SER A 455 21.10 -18.77 -3.03
C SER A 455 22.35 -18.66 -3.89
N TYR A 456 23.44 -19.32 -3.51
CA TYR A 456 24.69 -19.36 -4.27
C TYR A 456 24.52 -20.04 -5.63
N LYS A 457 23.91 -21.24 -5.64
CA LYS A 457 23.59 -21.95 -6.89
C LYS A 457 22.55 -21.21 -7.74
N HIS A 458 21.65 -20.46 -7.12
CA HIS A 458 20.69 -19.63 -7.85
C HIS A 458 21.41 -18.41 -8.47
N TRP A 459 22.33 -17.77 -7.74
CA TRP A 459 23.17 -16.70 -8.29
C TRP A 459 23.97 -17.17 -9.50
N GLU A 460 24.57 -18.37 -9.44
CA GLU A 460 25.25 -18.98 -10.59
C GLU A 460 24.36 -19.10 -11.83
N ARG A 461 23.07 -19.44 -11.64
CA ARG A 461 22.10 -19.54 -12.73
C ARG A 461 21.69 -18.18 -13.29
N LEU A 462 21.55 -17.17 -12.43
CA LEU A 462 21.17 -15.80 -12.83
C LEU A 462 22.32 -15.05 -13.50
N HIS A 463 23.56 -15.35 -13.14
CA HIS A 463 24.73 -14.58 -13.54
C HIS A 463 24.87 -14.30 -15.05
N PRO A 464 24.70 -15.27 -15.97
CA PRO A 464 24.92 -15.04 -17.40
C PRO A 464 24.00 -13.97 -18.01
N GLU A 465 22.78 -13.88 -17.49
CA GLU A 465 21.76 -12.92 -17.94
C GLU A 465 21.81 -11.60 -17.15
N ASN A 466 22.53 -11.56 -16.03
CA ASN A 466 22.49 -10.46 -15.06
C ASN A 466 23.92 -10.09 -14.61
N ILE A 467 24.82 -9.86 -15.56
CA ILE A 467 26.25 -9.63 -15.29
C ILE A 467 26.45 -8.34 -14.49
N GLU A 468 25.79 -7.25 -14.86
CA GLU A 468 25.88 -5.96 -14.16
C GLU A 468 25.40 -6.06 -12.71
N ALA A 469 24.31 -6.81 -12.47
CA ALA A 469 23.86 -7.13 -11.12
C ALA A 469 24.92 -7.91 -10.33
N SER A 470 25.59 -8.86 -10.98
CA SER A 470 26.69 -9.60 -10.36
C SER A 470 27.88 -8.70 -10.05
N VAL A 471 28.23 -7.77 -10.93
CA VAL A 471 29.27 -6.75 -10.68
C VAL A 471 28.92 -5.92 -9.45
N ALA A 472 27.68 -5.46 -9.32
CA ALA A 472 27.22 -4.68 -8.18
C ALA A 472 27.36 -5.47 -6.86
N VAL A 473 26.91 -6.72 -6.83
CA VAL A 473 27.04 -7.61 -5.65
C VAL A 473 28.50 -7.89 -5.31
N LEU A 474 29.32 -8.27 -6.31
CA LEU A 474 30.74 -8.58 -6.11
C LEU A 474 31.53 -7.36 -5.63
N SER A 475 31.32 -6.20 -6.25
CA SER A 475 31.93 -4.93 -5.85
C SER A 475 31.60 -4.60 -4.39
N LYS A 476 30.34 -4.79 -3.99
CA LYS A 476 29.89 -4.54 -2.63
C LYS A 476 30.51 -5.50 -1.62
N ILE A 477 30.59 -6.79 -1.94
CA ILE A 477 31.30 -7.79 -1.11
C ILE A 477 32.79 -7.42 -0.96
N ALA A 478 33.46 -7.01 -2.04
CA ALA A 478 34.87 -6.63 -2.00
C ALA A 478 35.11 -5.36 -1.16
N THR A 479 34.22 -4.38 -1.28
CA THR A 479 34.31 -3.10 -0.57
C THR A 479 34.01 -3.26 0.92
N ASN A 480 32.96 -4.00 1.28
CA ASN A 480 32.50 -4.21 2.66
C ASN A 480 32.98 -5.55 3.23
N TRP A 481 34.15 -6.01 2.81
CA TRP A 481 34.65 -7.37 3.09
C TRP A 481 34.69 -7.70 4.58
N SER A 482 35.23 -6.82 5.43
CA SER A 482 35.36 -7.06 6.88
C SER A 482 34.02 -7.26 7.58
N GLU A 483 32.96 -6.62 7.08
CA GLU A 483 31.62 -6.70 7.65
C GLU A 483 30.84 -7.91 7.11
N LEU A 484 31.04 -8.24 5.83
CA LEU A 484 30.26 -9.25 5.12
C LEU A 484 30.90 -10.64 5.16
N SER A 485 32.23 -10.74 5.14
CA SER A 485 32.92 -12.03 5.10
C SER A 485 32.55 -12.96 6.26
N PRO A 486 32.35 -12.50 7.52
CA PRO A 486 31.96 -13.39 8.61
C PRO A 486 30.53 -13.91 8.49
N LYS A 487 29.68 -13.26 7.69
CA LYS A 487 28.26 -13.61 7.50
C LYS A 487 28.04 -14.56 6.32
N LEU A 488 29.01 -14.63 5.40
CA LEU A 488 28.90 -15.41 4.16
C LEU A 488 29.59 -16.78 4.33
N SER A 489 29.02 -17.80 3.69
CA SER A 489 29.66 -19.12 3.62
C SER A 489 30.92 -19.04 2.75
N ALA A 490 32.09 -19.16 3.38
CA ALA A 490 33.37 -19.09 2.67
C ALA A 490 33.51 -20.20 1.62
N GLU A 491 33.04 -21.41 1.91
CA GLU A 491 33.06 -22.55 1.00
C GLU A 491 32.13 -22.32 -0.20
N SER A 492 30.86 -21.98 0.05
CA SER A 492 29.87 -21.75 -1.01
C SER A 492 30.26 -20.55 -1.87
N LEU A 493 30.73 -19.46 -1.26
CA LEU A 493 31.21 -18.28 -1.97
C LEU A 493 32.41 -18.64 -2.85
N LYS A 494 33.40 -19.37 -2.33
CA LYS A 494 34.57 -19.79 -3.13
C LYS A 494 34.17 -20.65 -4.32
N ALA A 495 33.26 -21.61 -4.13
CA ALA A 495 32.77 -22.47 -5.20
C ALA A 495 32.04 -21.65 -6.27
N THR A 496 31.13 -20.77 -5.86
CA THR A 496 30.39 -19.89 -6.78
C THR A 496 31.29 -18.95 -7.54
N LEU A 497 32.25 -18.29 -6.90
CA LEU A 497 33.17 -17.38 -7.60
C LEU A 497 34.01 -18.08 -8.66
N LYS A 498 34.41 -19.34 -8.44
CA LYS A 498 35.08 -20.16 -9.46
C LYS A 498 34.16 -20.44 -10.65
N ASN A 499 32.89 -20.78 -10.38
CA ASN A 499 31.89 -21.02 -11.42
C ASN A 499 31.59 -19.75 -12.23
N LEU A 500 31.37 -18.62 -11.55
CA LEU A 500 31.17 -17.32 -12.19
C LEU A 500 32.37 -16.94 -13.06
N LYS A 501 33.59 -17.19 -12.59
CA LYS A 501 34.80 -16.95 -13.38
C LYS A 501 34.83 -17.77 -14.67
N ALA A 502 34.55 -19.07 -14.60
CA ALA A 502 34.48 -19.92 -15.79
C ALA A 502 33.40 -19.44 -16.77
N LYS A 503 32.25 -18.98 -16.27
CA LYS A 503 31.19 -18.37 -17.08
C LYS A 503 31.61 -17.05 -17.71
N ASN A 504 32.33 -16.21 -16.99
CA ASN A 504 32.88 -14.95 -17.51
C ASN A 504 33.88 -15.21 -18.63
N GLU A 505 34.77 -16.19 -18.48
CA GLU A 505 35.73 -16.58 -19.51
C GLU A 505 34.99 -17.02 -20.79
N ALA A 506 34.02 -17.93 -20.68
CA ALA A 506 33.21 -18.37 -21.82
C ALA A 506 32.38 -17.23 -22.45
N ALA A 507 31.82 -16.35 -21.64
CA ALA A 507 31.03 -15.21 -22.13
C ALA A 507 31.89 -14.14 -22.80
N LEU A 508 33.15 -13.98 -22.38
CA LEU A 508 34.07 -13.01 -22.95
C LEU A 508 34.49 -13.39 -24.36
N GLU A 509 34.75 -14.69 -24.61
CA GLU A 509 35.05 -15.21 -25.95
C GLU A 509 33.90 -14.99 -26.94
N ALA A 510 32.65 -15.04 -26.46
CA ALA A 510 31.46 -14.83 -27.28
C ALA A 510 31.00 -13.37 -27.40
N ALA A 511 31.51 -12.46 -26.55
CA ALA A 511 31.03 -11.08 -26.49
C ALA A 511 31.66 -10.21 -27.58
N THR A 512 30.83 -9.59 -28.41
CA THR A 512 31.27 -8.62 -29.43
C THR A 512 31.07 -7.16 -29.00
N ASP A 513 30.13 -6.91 -28.09
CA ASP A 513 29.80 -5.58 -27.58
C ASP A 513 30.83 -5.09 -26.53
N PRO A 514 31.46 -3.91 -26.72
CA PRO A 514 32.46 -3.38 -25.79
C PRO A 514 31.91 -3.14 -24.37
N GLY A 515 30.64 -2.73 -24.24
CA GLY A 515 30.01 -2.49 -22.93
C GLY A 515 29.84 -3.78 -22.14
N LYS A 516 29.31 -4.83 -22.79
CA LYS A 516 29.18 -6.17 -22.24
C LYS A 516 30.53 -6.76 -21.86
N GLN A 517 31.55 -6.61 -22.72
CA GLN A 517 32.91 -7.03 -22.40
C GLN A 517 33.47 -6.31 -21.17
N ALA A 518 33.19 -5.01 -21.00
CA ALA A 518 33.62 -4.26 -19.82
C ALA A 518 32.97 -4.79 -18.54
N SER A 519 31.66 -5.06 -18.55
CA SER A 519 30.94 -5.65 -17.41
C SER A 519 31.45 -7.04 -17.05
N ILE A 520 31.73 -7.89 -18.05
CA ILE A 520 32.32 -9.23 -17.84
C ILE A 520 33.71 -9.11 -17.19
N LYS A 521 34.58 -8.24 -17.71
CA LYS A 521 35.93 -8.00 -17.17
C LYS A 521 35.87 -7.45 -15.73
N ALA A 522 34.91 -6.57 -15.44
CA ALA A 522 34.69 -6.06 -14.09
C ALA A 522 34.26 -7.18 -13.13
N ALA A 523 33.34 -8.07 -13.55
CA ALA A 523 32.91 -9.21 -12.74
C ALA A 523 34.10 -10.15 -12.44
N ASP A 524 34.89 -10.50 -13.46
CA ASP A 524 36.08 -11.34 -13.31
C ASP A 524 37.13 -10.71 -12.38
N LYS A 525 37.36 -9.40 -12.49
CA LYS A 525 38.25 -8.65 -11.58
C LYS A 525 37.83 -8.84 -10.12
N TYR A 526 36.56 -8.61 -9.79
CA TYR A 526 36.10 -8.75 -8.41
C TYR A 526 36.08 -10.21 -7.94
N CYS A 527 35.75 -11.17 -8.81
CA CYS A 527 35.89 -12.59 -8.48
C CYS A 527 37.32 -12.95 -8.06
N LYS A 528 38.32 -12.50 -8.81
CA LYS A 528 39.74 -12.73 -8.50
C LYS A 528 40.14 -12.08 -7.18
N GLU A 529 39.72 -10.85 -6.94
CA GLU A 529 40.00 -10.12 -5.70
C GLU A 529 39.44 -10.86 -4.48
N ILE A 530 38.16 -11.25 -4.51
CA ILE A 530 37.51 -11.94 -3.39
C ILE A 530 38.11 -13.32 -3.17
N LEU A 531 38.39 -14.08 -4.24
CA LEU A 531 39.07 -15.37 -4.14
C LEU A 531 40.47 -15.24 -3.50
N GLY A 532 41.21 -14.18 -3.83
CA GLY A 532 42.50 -13.86 -3.22
C GLY A 532 42.39 -13.52 -1.73
N ARG A 533 41.30 -12.88 -1.30
CA ARG A 533 41.03 -12.62 0.13
C ARG A 533 40.68 -13.91 0.87
N LEU A 534 39.84 -14.78 0.28
CA LEU A 534 39.46 -16.08 0.83
C LEU A 534 40.66 -17.04 1.00
N SER A 535 41.62 -17.01 0.07
CA SER A 535 42.82 -17.84 0.18
C SER A 535 43.77 -17.38 1.29
N ARG A 536 43.96 -16.07 1.47
CA ARG A 536 44.82 -15.51 2.53
C ARG A 536 44.36 -15.89 3.94
N VAL A 537 43.04 -15.86 4.19
CA VAL A 537 42.47 -16.27 5.48
C VAL A 537 42.77 -17.75 5.78
N SER A 538 42.61 -18.63 4.78
CA SER A 538 42.93 -20.06 4.93
C SER A 538 44.42 -20.33 5.17
N THR A 539 45.30 -19.51 4.57
CA THR A 539 46.76 -19.68 4.69
C THR A 539 47.28 -19.21 6.05
N CYS A 540 46.70 -18.15 6.62
CA CYS A 540 47.04 -17.65 7.97
C CYS A 540 46.67 -18.68 9.05
N LEU A 541 45.45 -19.24 8.99
CA LEU A 541 44.99 -20.26 9.93
C LEU A 541 45.82 -21.55 9.85
N LYS A 542 46.11 -22.03 8.63
CA LYS A 542 46.95 -23.22 8.43
C LYS A 542 48.40 -23.00 8.88
N GLY A 543 48.95 -21.80 8.65
CA GLY A 543 50.28 -21.42 9.12
C GLY A 543 50.36 -21.38 10.65
N SER A 544 49.35 -20.81 11.32
CA SER A 544 49.27 -20.77 12.78
C SER A 544 49.13 -22.16 13.39
N LEU A 545 48.26 -23.02 12.84
CA LEU A 545 48.11 -24.42 13.28
C LEU A 545 49.41 -25.23 13.09
N LEU A 546 50.14 -25.01 11.99
CA LEU A 546 51.43 -25.65 11.76
C LEU A 546 52.48 -25.20 12.79
N VAL A 547 52.54 -23.90 13.11
CA VAL A 547 53.44 -23.37 14.15
C VAL A 547 53.09 -23.94 15.52
N ILE A 548 51.81 -24.03 15.86
CA ILE A 548 51.35 -24.64 17.13
C ILE A 548 51.74 -26.13 17.16
N ALA A 549 51.53 -26.88 16.07
CA ALA A 549 51.89 -28.30 16.00
C ALA A 549 53.41 -28.50 16.12
N ILE A 550 54.23 -27.64 15.51
CA ILE A 550 55.70 -27.68 15.62
C ILE A 550 56.14 -27.33 17.06
N ALA A 551 55.51 -26.34 17.70
CA ALA A 551 55.81 -25.97 19.08
C ALA A 551 55.47 -27.10 20.07
N VAL A 552 54.34 -27.79 19.87
CA VAL A 552 53.95 -28.97 20.67
C VAL A 552 54.93 -30.12 20.45
N ALA A 553 55.29 -30.42 19.20
CA ALA A 553 56.25 -31.49 18.89
C ALA A 553 57.65 -31.21 19.45
N ALA A 554 58.12 -29.95 19.38
CA ALA A 554 59.38 -29.54 19.99
C ALA A 554 59.34 -29.63 21.52
N GLY A 555 58.25 -29.19 22.16
CA GLY A 555 58.06 -29.32 23.62
C GLY A 555 58.13 -30.77 24.10
N PHE A 556 57.56 -31.70 23.34
CA PHE A 556 57.62 -33.14 23.65
C PHE A 556 59.02 -33.74 23.44
N ALA A 557 59.78 -33.25 22.46
CA ALA A 557 61.12 -33.73 22.16
C ALA A 557 62.19 -33.24 23.15
N PHE A 558 62.02 -32.04 23.72
CA PHE A 558 62.97 -31.45 24.67
C PHE A 558 62.68 -31.79 26.14
N SER A 559 61.53 -32.37 26.47
CA SER A 559 61.17 -32.75 27.84
C SER A 559 60.24 -33.98 27.85
N PRO A 560 60.78 -35.21 27.83
CA PRO A 560 59.98 -36.44 27.74
C PRO A 560 59.17 -36.77 29.01
N ASP A 561 59.39 -36.03 30.11
CA ASP A 561 58.68 -36.16 31.40
C ASP A 561 57.59 -35.08 31.61
N LEU A 562 57.08 -34.48 30.53
CA LEU A 562 55.97 -33.54 30.63
C LEU A 562 54.69 -34.32 31.01
N GLU A 563 54.33 -34.32 32.31
CA GLU A 563 52.99 -34.71 32.76
C GLU A 563 51.97 -33.95 31.91
N ILE A 564 51.18 -34.68 31.11
CA ILE A 564 50.17 -34.12 30.21
C ILE A 564 49.19 -33.32 31.07
N PRO A 565 49.21 -31.98 31.03
CA PRO A 565 48.31 -31.20 31.87
C PRO A 565 46.88 -31.42 31.37
N SER A 566 45.93 -31.34 32.29
CA SER A 566 44.46 -31.26 32.07
C SER A 566 44.00 -30.16 31.08
N ASP A 567 44.93 -29.47 30.43
CA ASP A 567 44.72 -28.44 29.41
C ASP A 567 44.68 -29.00 27.98
N TRP A 568 44.92 -30.30 27.76
CA TRP A 568 44.71 -30.92 26.44
C TRP A 568 43.24 -30.87 26.01
N ASP A 569 42.31 -31.05 26.94
CA ASP A 569 40.87 -30.88 26.67
C ASP A 569 40.51 -29.43 26.33
N LYS A 570 41.23 -28.44 26.89
CA LYS A 570 41.05 -27.03 26.54
C LYS A 570 41.64 -26.69 25.17
N LEU A 571 42.80 -27.25 24.84
CA LEU A 571 43.40 -27.12 23.51
C LEU A 571 42.56 -27.81 22.44
N GLN A 572 42.04 -29.01 22.73
CA GLN A 572 41.13 -29.73 21.86
C GLN A 572 39.81 -28.96 21.70
N ALA A 573 39.24 -28.41 22.78
CA ALA A 573 38.06 -27.55 22.70
C ALA A 573 38.33 -26.26 21.90
N MET A 574 39.50 -25.65 22.06
CA MET A 574 39.90 -24.44 21.33
C MET A 574 40.09 -24.74 19.83
N VAL A 575 40.77 -25.84 19.48
CA VAL A 575 40.94 -26.31 18.12
C VAL A 575 39.62 -26.74 17.49
N SER A 576 38.75 -27.44 18.21
CA SER A 576 37.40 -27.78 17.76
C SER A 576 36.52 -26.54 17.54
N SER A 577 36.65 -25.52 18.40
CA SER A 577 35.95 -24.23 18.22
C SER A 577 36.47 -23.42 17.01
N HIS A 578 37.74 -23.59 16.64
CA HIS A 578 38.35 -22.96 15.46
C HIS A 578 38.13 -23.73 14.15
N LEU A 579 37.85 -25.03 14.21
CA LEU A 579 37.52 -25.88 13.05
C LEU A 579 36.02 -25.92 12.71
N SER A 580 35.16 -25.29 13.51
CA SER A 580 33.70 -25.26 13.35
C SER A 580 33.15 -23.97 12.74
N PHE A 581 34.00 -23.17 12.06
CA PHE A 581 33.60 -21.97 11.31
C PHE A 581 33.79 -22.12 9.79
#